data_AF-A0A5T1MV99-F1
#
_entry.id   AF-A0A5T1MV99-F1
#
_cell.length_a   1.000
_cell.length_b   1.000
_cell.length_c   1.000
_cell.angle_alpha   90.00
_cell.angle_beta   90.00
_cell.angle_gamma   90.00
#
_symmetry.space_group_name_H-M   'P 1'
#
loop_
_entity.id
_entity.type
_entity.pdbx_description
1 polymer ?
#
loop_
_entity_poly.entity_id
_entity_poly.type
_entity_poly.pdbx_seq_one_letter_code
_entity_poly.pdbx_strand_id
1 'polypeptide(L)'
;MQIGFYPEIKNKEELVDIISRAVWYLWPLEGFIEKFHLCTNLVFDNRLILSRFPKYLDPSILRYIGKISPKKVVLHKKIHNSYFENLQYIFLTSEEYREELLKIKTKLNLKFDIVRIDHNNLSYADSFYLRFAEKIPALHSTYKKISKSRIFNLLERLKTKKIYLFGTGPNFSYSEKYDYSDGCVIACNSMVINRDVIERLKPKIFVIADPIFHAGPSSYAGKFRQSLIDIFNLNPCPIVVPLRDYHIYSTYLPDCMVDFLVPIFFKIPSEDDSPFYFDIFKSLEVKTTNNILTLFQLPLATSLGEEIYITGCDGRPIKNDSYFWSHNREVQINDKMQDIQIAHKGFFDIKYNDYYNRHIGFLSQFINLAEKNNKKIYNLTPSYIQPLQNRIINNIIVNDRASKKEYDLSIIIPVYNAEKFIEKCIASIENTCYLDYE
;
A
#
# COMPACT_ATOMS: atom_id res chain seq x y z
N MET A 1 14.77 8.87 -23.90
CA MET A 1 15.61 9.30 -22.75
C MET A 1 16.66 8.25 -22.47
N GLN A 2 17.83 8.67 -22.03
CA GLN A 2 18.93 7.82 -21.58
C GLN A 2 18.98 7.83 -20.06
N ILE A 3 19.05 6.65 -19.47
CA ILE A 3 19.09 6.46 -18.02
C ILE A 3 20.32 5.64 -17.63
N GLY A 4 20.88 5.92 -16.47
CA GLY A 4 22.00 5.16 -15.90
C GLY A 4 21.68 4.57 -14.54
N PHE A 5 22.41 3.51 -14.17
CA PHE A 5 22.41 2.92 -12.83
C PHE A 5 23.72 3.24 -12.12
N TYR A 6 23.67 3.57 -10.82
CA TYR A 6 24.85 3.98 -10.07
C TYR A 6 24.73 3.50 -8.61
N PRO A 7 25.80 2.97 -7.99
CA PRO A 7 27.20 2.89 -8.43
C PRO A 7 27.50 1.72 -9.41
N GLU A 8 28.79 1.37 -9.57
CA GLU A 8 29.22 0.18 -10.32
C GLU A 8 28.64 -1.09 -9.71
N ILE A 9 28.10 -1.95 -10.57
CA ILE A 9 27.54 -3.26 -10.22
C ILE A 9 28.68 -4.27 -10.08
N LYS A 10 28.88 -4.79 -8.87
CA LYS A 10 30.09 -5.51 -8.47
C LYS A 10 30.02 -7.01 -8.72
N ASN A 11 28.82 -7.60 -8.66
CA ASN A 11 28.64 -9.05 -8.76
C ASN A 11 27.40 -9.44 -9.57
N LYS A 12 27.30 -10.73 -9.93
CA LYS A 12 26.26 -11.23 -10.85
C LYS A 12 24.88 -11.16 -10.20
N GLU A 13 24.80 -11.36 -8.90
CA GLU A 13 23.57 -11.39 -8.11
C GLU A 13 22.96 -9.99 -8.06
N GLU A 14 23.78 -8.97 -7.81
CA GLU A 14 23.40 -7.56 -7.88
C GLU A 14 22.95 -7.17 -9.31
N LEU A 15 23.68 -7.59 -10.34
CA LEU A 15 23.30 -7.35 -11.73
C LEU A 15 21.93 -7.96 -12.05
N VAL A 16 21.72 -9.21 -11.66
CA VAL A 16 20.47 -9.93 -11.93
C VAL A 16 19.30 -9.30 -11.18
N ASP A 17 19.47 -8.89 -9.92
CA ASP A 17 18.43 -8.21 -9.14
C ASP A 17 18.07 -6.84 -9.73
N ILE A 18 19.07 -5.98 -9.98
CA ILE A 18 18.87 -4.64 -10.55
C ILE A 18 18.13 -4.75 -11.89
N ILE A 19 18.57 -5.64 -12.78
CA ILE A 19 17.94 -5.78 -14.09
C ILE A 19 16.52 -6.34 -13.96
N SER A 20 16.29 -7.34 -13.11
CA SER A 20 14.95 -7.92 -12.93
C SER A 20 13.96 -6.86 -12.43
N ARG A 21 14.36 -6.02 -11.48
CA ARG A 21 13.54 -4.88 -11.01
C ARG A 21 13.37 -3.81 -12.07
N ALA A 22 14.42 -3.50 -12.82
CA ALA A 22 14.36 -2.55 -13.92
C ALA A 22 13.41 -3.01 -15.01
N VAL A 23 13.41 -4.29 -15.36
CA VAL A 23 12.42 -4.86 -16.28
C VAL A 23 11.02 -4.62 -15.73
N TRP A 24 10.75 -4.99 -14.48
CA TRP A 24 9.41 -4.83 -13.88
C TRP A 24 8.90 -3.39 -13.98
N TYR A 25 9.70 -2.43 -13.54
CA TYR A 25 9.25 -1.05 -13.42
C TYR A 25 9.37 -0.22 -14.70
N LEU A 26 10.35 -0.51 -15.56
CA LEU A 26 10.65 0.32 -16.74
C LEU A 26 10.10 -0.27 -18.04
N TRP A 27 9.74 -1.55 -18.07
CA TRP A 27 9.11 -2.15 -19.25
C TRP A 27 7.83 -1.42 -19.70
N PRO A 28 6.90 -1.01 -18.80
CA PRO A 28 5.74 -0.19 -19.20
C PRO A 28 6.11 1.14 -19.87
N LEU A 29 7.36 1.59 -19.69
CA LEU A 29 7.87 2.88 -20.14
C LEU A 29 8.90 2.73 -21.27
N GLU A 30 9.06 1.52 -21.83
CA GLU A 30 10.15 1.18 -22.75
C GLU A 30 10.16 2.04 -24.02
N GLY A 31 8.99 2.50 -24.47
CA GLY A 31 8.84 3.41 -25.62
C GLY A 31 9.43 4.80 -25.39
N PHE A 32 9.66 5.20 -24.13
CA PHE A 32 10.27 6.48 -23.77
C PHE A 32 11.77 6.36 -23.47
N ILE A 33 12.28 5.13 -23.31
CA ILE A 33 13.66 4.84 -22.94
C ILE A 33 14.44 4.39 -24.18
N GLU A 34 15.47 5.15 -24.49
CA GLU A 34 16.35 4.95 -25.64
C GLU A 34 17.54 4.05 -25.27
N LYS A 35 18.19 4.37 -24.14
CA LYS A 35 19.38 3.65 -23.66
C LYS A 35 19.35 3.45 -22.14
N PHE A 36 19.85 2.29 -21.72
CA PHE A 36 20.13 1.91 -20.35
C PHE A 36 21.65 1.80 -20.18
N HIS A 37 22.23 2.62 -19.31
CA HIS A 37 23.66 2.65 -19.04
C HIS A 37 23.92 1.86 -17.76
N LEU A 38 24.76 0.84 -17.85
CA LEU A 38 25.18 0.02 -16.73
C LEU A 38 26.68 0.12 -16.59
N CYS A 39 27.17 0.44 -15.40
CA CYS A 39 28.59 0.33 -15.10
C CYS A 39 28.87 -1.03 -14.45
N THR A 40 29.56 -1.92 -15.16
CA THR A 40 29.95 -3.23 -14.65
C THR A 40 31.07 -3.84 -15.48
N ASN A 41 31.94 -4.60 -14.81
CA ASN A 41 32.92 -5.46 -15.48
C ASN A 41 32.34 -6.83 -15.88
N LEU A 42 31.06 -7.07 -15.60
CA LEU A 42 30.36 -8.31 -15.92
C LEU A 42 29.82 -8.30 -17.36
N VAL A 43 29.68 -9.49 -17.92
CA VAL A 43 29.00 -9.67 -19.21
C VAL A 43 27.49 -9.69 -18.97
N PHE A 44 26.76 -8.81 -19.65
CA PHE A 44 25.30 -8.86 -19.70
C PHE A 44 24.85 -9.94 -20.68
N ASP A 45 24.13 -10.95 -20.18
CA ASP A 45 23.50 -11.99 -20.99
C ASP A 45 22.11 -12.29 -20.42
N ASN A 46 21.08 -12.25 -21.28
CA ASN A 46 19.72 -12.61 -20.88
C ASN A 46 19.67 -14.04 -20.31
N ARG A 47 20.50 -14.97 -20.81
CA ARG A 47 20.60 -16.34 -20.26
C ARG A 47 21.09 -16.36 -18.81
N LEU A 48 21.98 -15.44 -18.43
CA LEU A 48 22.43 -15.31 -17.05
C LEU A 48 21.23 -14.97 -16.15
N ILE A 49 20.43 -13.98 -16.54
CA ILE A 49 19.26 -13.54 -15.79
C ILE A 49 18.24 -14.67 -15.69
N LEU A 50 17.94 -15.37 -16.79
CA LEU A 50 17.02 -16.50 -16.79
C LEU A 50 17.49 -17.64 -15.86
N SER A 51 18.79 -17.95 -15.87
CA SER A 51 19.35 -19.05 -15.05
C SER A 51 19.47 -18.72 -13.56
N ARG A 52 19.55 -17.43 -13.21
CA ARG A 52 19.76 -16.95 -11.83
C ARG A 52 18.62 -16.09 -11.32
N PHE A 53 17.45 -16.17 -11.94
CA PHE A 53 16.33 -15.30 -11.60
C PHE A 53 15.99 -15.40 -10.10
N PRO A 54 15.88 -14.27 -9.37
CA PRO A 54 15.70 -14.32 -7.92
C PRO A 54 14.32 -14.89 -7.58
N LYS A 55 14.29 -15.94 -6.75
CA LYS A 55 13.04 -16.66 -6.39
C LYS A 55 12.00 -15.79 -5.66
N TYR A 56 12.46 -14.72 -5.00
CA TYR A 56 11.60 -13.77 -4.28
C TYR A 56 10.92 -12.75 -5.20
N LEU A 57 11.27 -12.72 -6.49
CA LEU A 57 10.63 -11.87 -7.50
C LEU A 57 9.54 -12.64 -8.27
N ASP A 58 8.57 -11.91 -8.81
CA ASP A 58 7.48 -12.44 -9.61
C ASP A 58 8.01 -13.02 -10.94
N PRO A 59 7.79 -14.31 -11.22
CA PRO A 59 8.21 -14.95 -12.47
C PRO A 59 7.63 -14.30 -13.73
N SER A 60 6.56 -13.50 -13.64
CA SER A 60 6.01 -12.76 -14.79
C SER A 60 7.05 -11.83 -15.45
N ILE A 61 8.06 -11.36 -14.70
CA ILE A 61 9.18 -10.56 -15.19
C ILE A 61 9.95 -11.27 -16.31
N LEU A 62 10.07 -12.61 -16.24
CA LEU A 62 10.80 -13.43 -17.23
C LEU A 62 10.24 -13.27 -18.65
N ARG A 63 8.94 -12.97 -18.79
CA ARG A 63 8.28 -12.74 -20.09
C ARG A 63 8.82 -11.53 -20.84
N TYR A 64 9.46 -10.60 -20.12
CA TYR A 64 9.93 -9.32 -20.65
C TYR A 64 11.45 -9.23 -20.72
N ILE A 65 12.19 -9.98 -19.89
CA ILE A 65 13.67 -10.06 -19.95
C ILE A 65 14.14 -10.40 -21.37
N GLY A 66 13.52 -11.40 -22.01
CA GLY A 66 13.89 -11.81 -23.38
C GLY A 66 13.57 -10.76 -24.46
N LYS A 67 12.76 -9.75 -24.15
CA LYS A 67 12.34 -8.70 -25.08
C LYS A 67 13.20 -7.45 -25.00
N ILE A 68 14.09 -7.35 -24.01
CA ILE A 68 15.04 -6.23 -23.92
C ILE A 68 15.97 -6.30 -25.12
N SER A 69 15.89 -5.28 -25.98
CA SER A 69 16.80 -5.13 -27.11
C SER A 69 18.23 -4.90 -26.58
N PRO A 70 19.21 -5.76 -26.93
CA PRO A 70 20.60 -5.56 -26.52
C PRO A 70 21.16 -4.22 -27.01
N LYS A 71 20.63 -3.69 -28.12
CA LYS A 71 21.01 -2.37 -28.66
C LYS A 71 20.63 -1.21 -27.72
N LYS A 72 19.67 -1.39 -26.81
CA LYS A 72 19.31 -0.37 -25.81
C LYS A 72 20.24 -0.40 -24.59
N VAL A 73 21.03 -1.46 -24.39
CA VAL A 73 21.93 -1.57 -23.23
C VAL A 73 23.34 -1.09 -23.60
N VAL A 74 23.89 -0.17 -22.81
CA VAL A 74 25.24 0.36 -22.94
C VAL A 74 26.04 -0.04 -21.71
N LEU A 75 27.09 -0.85 -21.91
CA LEU A 75 27.95 -1.32 -20.84
C LEU A 75 29.19 -0.45 -20.72
N HIS A 76 29.47 0.01 -19.50
CA HIS A 76 30.67 0.74 -19.13
C HIS A 76 31.49 -0.09 -18.17
N LYS A 77 32.79 -0.26 -18.41
CA LYS A 77 33.65 -1.04 -17.51
C LYS A 77 33.96 -0.33 -16.20
N LYS A 78 33.92 1.01 -16.22
CA LYS A 78 34.25 1.89 -15.09
C LYS A 78 33.46 3.19 -15.20
N ILE A 79 33.22 3.82 -14.06
CA ILE A 79 32.58 5.14 -13.98
C ILE A 79 33.66 6.19 -14.25
N HIS A 80 33.57 6.81 -15.42
CA HIS A 80 34.31 8.02 -15.78
C HIS A 80 33.34 9.19 -15.95
N ASN A 81 33.82 10.42 -16.04
CA ASN A 81 32.95 11.59 -16.24
C ASN A 81 32.02 11.43 -17.45
N SER A 82 32.51 10.78 -18.52
CA SER A 82 31.74 10.50 -19.74
C SER A 82 30.56 9.53 -19.54
N TYR A 83 30.55 8.74 -18.47
CA TYR A 83 29.40 7.90 -18.11
C TYR A 83 28.13 8.72 -17.92
N PHE A 84 28.28 9.91 -17.33
CA PHE A 84 27.16 10.78 -16.97
C PHE A 84 26.72 11.69 -18.12
N GLU A 85 27.49 11.75 -19.20
CA GLU A 85 27.16 12.57 -20.36
C GLU A 85 25.85 12.08 -20.98
N ASN A 86 24.94 13.02 -21.28
CA ASN A 86 23.65 12.77 -21.91
C ASN A 86 22.61 11.99 -21.07
N LEU A 87 22.94 11.55 -19.85
CA LEU A 87 21.94 10.96 -18.96
C LEU A 87 20.92 12.01 -18.53
N GLN A 88 19.63 11.70 -18.67
CA GLN A 88 18.56 12.51 -18.07
C GLN A 88 18.22 12.05 -16.65
N TYR A 89 18.41 10.77 -16.35
CA TYR A 89 18.11 10.21 -15.03
C TYR A 89 19.16 9.20 -14.59
N ILE A 90 19.45 9.18 -13.30
CA ILE A 90 20.28 8.17 -12.65
C ILE A 90 19.48 7.47 -11.57
N PHE A 91 19.40 6.15 -11.69
CA PHE A 91 18.85 5.26 -10.69
C PHE A 91 19.95 4.92 -9.69
N LEU A 92 19.88 5.54 -8.51
CA LEU A 92 20.80 5.34 -7.41
C LEU A 92 20.42 4.06 -6.65
N THR A 93 21.18 2.99 -6.83
CA THR A 93 20.92 1.67 -6.25
C THR A 93 21.46 1.51 -4.84
N SER A 94 22.30 2.44 -4.38
CA SER A 94 22.86 2.44 -3.03
C SER A 94 22.98 3.86 -2.48
N GLU A 95 22.31 4.14 -1.36
CA GLU A 95 22.28 5.47 -0.75
C GLU A 95 23.63 5.93 -0.20
N GLU A 96 24.56 5.01 0.07
CA GLU A 96 25.90 5.35 0.56
C GLU A 96 26.67 6.25 -0.43
N TYR A 97 26.36 6.15 -1.72
CA TYR A 97 27.00 6.97 -2.76
C TYR A 97 26.23 8.25 -3.12
N ARG A 98 25.14 8.59 -2.40
CA ARG A 98 24.33 9.77 -2.73
C ARG A 98 25.14 11.06 -2.71
N GLU A 99 25.94 11.25 -1.66
CA GLU A 99 26.77 12.45 -1.49
C GLU A 99 27.89 12.52 -2.53
N GLU A 100 28.48 11.38 -2.90
CA GLU A 100 29.46 11.32 -3.98
C GLU A 100 28.82 11.72 -5.32
N LEU A 101 27.66 11.15 -5.65
CA LEU A 101 26.94 11.45 -6.88
C LEU A 101 26.54 12.93 -6.96
N LEU A 102 26.12 13.53 -5.86
CA LEU A 102 25.80 14.97 -5.78
C LEU A 102 27.05 15.83 -5.99
N LYS A 103 28.20 15.46 -5.40
CA LYS A 103 29.48 16.15 -5.64
C LYS A 103 29.89 16.08 -7.11
N ILE A 104 29.77 14.91 -7.74
CA ILE A 104 30.05 14.72 -9.17
C ILE A 104 29.10 15.59 -10.01
N LYS A 105 27.79 15.54 -9.72
CA LYS A 105 26.76 16.33 -10.42
C LYS A 105 27.08 17.82 -10.38
N THR A 106 27.41 18.35 -9.20
CA THR A 106 27.77 19.77 -9.01
C THR A 106 29.08 20.13 -9.70
N LYS A 107 30.14 19.32 -9.50
CA LYS A 107 31.47 19.57 -10.07
C LYS A 107 31.46 19.60 -11.60
N LEU A 108 30.65 18.75 -12.22
CA LEU A 108 30.55 18.61 -13.68
C LEU A 108 29.38 19.39 -14.28
N ASN A 109 28.63 20.17 -13.47
CA ASN A 109 27.45 20.92 -13.90
C ASN A 109 26.41 20.06 -14.65
N LEU A 110 26.15 18.84 -14.15
CA LEU A 110 25.27 17.87 -14.78
C LEU A 110 23.80 18.09 -14.38
N LYS A 111 22.89 17.85 -15.33
CA LYS A 111 21.46 18.16 -15.18
C LYS A 111 20.56 16.94 -14.93
N PHE A 112 21.12 15.73 -14.81
CA PHE A 112 20.32 14.54 -14.57
C PHE A 112 19.54 14.61 -13.24
N ASP A 113 18.36 14.02 -13.20
CA ASP A 113 17.61 13.80 -11.96
C ASP A 113 18.05 12.47 -11.30
N ILE A 114 18.01 12.41 -9.97
CA ILE A 114 18.35 11.19 -9.22
C ILE A 114 17.05 10.50 -8.78
N VAL A 115 16.89 9.24 -9.17
CA VAL A 115 15.83 8.34 -8.71
C VAL A 115 16.43 7.38 -7.70
N ARG A 116 16.04 7.50 -6.43
CA ARG A 116 16.62 6.74 -5.32
C ARG A 116 15.93 5.38 -5.23
N ILE A 117 16.63 4.28 -5.46
CA ILE A 117 16.05 2.93 -5.54
C ILE A 117 16.84 1.89 -4.72
N ASP A 118 17.46 2.32 -3.62
CA ASP A 118 18.12 1.42 -2.67
C ASP A 118 17.07 0.65 -1.85
N HIS A 119 16.70 -0.55 -2.31
CA HIS A 119 15.72 -1.40 -1.64
C HIS A 119 16.25 -2.01 -0.33
N ASN A 120 17.56 -1.91 -0.07
CA ASN A 120 18.16 -2.42 1.16
C ASN A 120 18.05 -1.44 2.31
N ASN A 121 18.15 -0.13 2.02
CA ASN A 121 18.25 0.90 3.05
C ASN A 121 17.16 1.98 2.98
N LEU A 122 16.31 2.01 1.95
CA LEU A 122 15.20 2.97 1.84
C LEU A 122 13.84 2.31 1.91
N SER A 123 13.01 2.78 2.84
CA SER A 123 11.63 2.32 2.98
C SER A 123 10.71 2.68 1.82
N TYR A 124 11.09 3.65 0.99
CA TYR A 124 10.27 4.16 -0.11
C TYR A 124 10.89 3.92 -1.51
N ALA A 125 11.90 3.05 -1.64
CA ALA A 125 12.58 2.77 -2.89
C ALA A 125 11.60 2.45 -4.06
N ASP A 126 10.65 1.55 -3.82
CA ASP A 126 9.64 1.15 -4.80
C ASP A 126 8.70 2.30 -5.17
N SER A 127 8.33 3.14 -4.19
CA SER A 127 7.57 4.36 -4.46
C SER A 127 8.32 5.30 -5.40
N PHE A 128 9.62 5.48 -5.21
CA PHE A 128 10.43 6.32 -6.09
C PHE A 128 10.53 5.72 -7.50
N TYR A 129 10.65 4.40 -7.59
CA TYR A 129 10.64 3.69 -8.87
C TYR A 129 9.33 3.89 -9.63
N LEU A 130 8.20 3.60 -8.99
CA LEU A 130 6.87 3.73 -9.59
C LEU A 130 6.57 5.18 -10.03
N ARG A 131 7.04 6.17 -9.26
CA ARG A 131 6.84 7.60 -9.61
C ARG A 131 7.65 8.05 -10.81
N PHE A 132 8.56 7.22 -11.33
CA PHE A 132 9.32 7.58 -12.51
C PHE A 132 8.40 7.88 -13.72
N ALA A 133 7.26 7.20 -13.85
CA ALA A 133 6.28 7.51 -14.88
C ALA A 133 5.75 8.97 -14.82
N GLU A 134 5.70 9.58 -13.62
CA GLU A 134 5.28 10.98 -13.44
C GLU A 134 6.32 11.97 -13.99
N LYS A 135 7.57 11.53 -14.15
CA LYS A 135 8.65 12.34 -14.75
C LYS A 135 8.55 12.44 -16.27
N ILE A 136 7.65 11.68 -16.90
CA ILE A 136 7.41 11.68 -18.35
C ILE A 136 6.17 12.53 -18.65
N PRO A 137 6.31 13.79 -19.12
CA PRO A 137 5.18 14.73 -19.18
C PRO A 137 4.01 14.25 -20.04
N ALA A 138 4.29 13.59 -21.16
CA ALA A 138 3.28 13.04 -22.05
C ALA A 138 2.42 11.97 -21.36
N LEU A 139 3.05 11.03 -20.64
CA LEU A 139 2.32 10.01 -19.87
C LEU A 139 1.57 10.63 -18.70
N HIS A 140 2.21 11.53 -17.96
CA HIS A 140 1.60 12.17 -16.81
C HIS A 140 0.31 12.93 -17.18
N SER A 141 0.33 13.67 -18.30
CA SER A 141 -0.86 14.35 -18.83
C SER A 141 -1.96 13.37 -19.23
N THR A 142 -1.60 12.28 -19.92
CA THR A 142 -2.54 11.22 -20.31
C THR A 142 -3.19 10.57 -19.09
N TYR A 143 -2.40 10.21 -18.07
CA TYR A 143 -2.92 9.56 -16.87
C TYR A 143 -3.84 10.49 -16.06
N LYS A 144 -3.59 11.81 -16.05
CA LYS A 144 -4.51 12.78 -15.45
C LYS A 144 -5.86 12.83 -16.17
N LYS A 145 -5.87 12.74 -17.51
CA LYS A 145 -7.13 12.69 -18.29
C LYS A 145 -7.90 11.40 -18.02
N ILE A 146 -7.19 10.26 -17.99
CA ILE A 146 -7.78 8.95 -17.64
C ILE A 146 -8.37 9.01 -16.23
N SER A 147 -7.59 9.49 -15.26
CA SER A 147 -8.02 9.67 -13.86
C SER A 147 -9.34 10.44 -13.78
N LYS A 148 -9.39 11.65 -14.35
CA LYS A 148 -10.59 12.47 -14.38
C LYS A 148 -11.77 11.71 -14.99
N SER A 149 -11.60 11.12 -16.16
CA SER A 149 -12.68 10.38 -16.85
C SER A 149 -13.18 9.21 -16.01
N ARG A 150 -12.29 8.41 -15.40
CA ARG A 150 -12.66 7.22 -14.63
C ARG A 150 -13.34 7.60 -13.31
N ILE A 151 -12.91 8.67 -12.64
CA ILE A 151 -13.57 9.18 -11.43
C ILE A 151 -15.05 9.48 -11.71
N PHE A 152 -15.35 10.25 -12.75
CA PHE A 152 -16.75 10.60 -13.06
C PHE A 152 -17.54 9.42 -13.63
N ASN A 153 -16.97 8.65 -14.57
CA ASN A 153 -17.72 7.58 -15.24
C ASN A 153 -17.99 6.36 -14.35
N LEU A 154 -17.08 6.06 -13.40
CA LEU A 154 -17.17 4.85 -12.60
C LEU A 154 -17.62 5.10 -11.17
N LEU A 155 -17.15 6.18 -10.53
CA LEU A 155 -17.38 6.42 -9.11
C LEU A 155 -18.59 7.30 -8.84
N GLU A 156 -18.85 8.35 -9.65
CA GLU A 156 -19.92 9.31 -9.34
C GLU A 156 -21.31 8.67 -9.24
N ARG A 157 -21.58 7.70 -10.12
CA ARG A 157 -22.82 6.91 -10.12
C ARG A 157 -23.02 6.01 -8.88
N LEU A 158 -21.99 5.87 -8.03
CA LEU A 158 -22.03 5.08 -6.81
C LEU A 158 -22.39 5.92 -5.57
N LYS A 159 -22.72 7.21 -5.76
CA LYS A 159 -23.23 8.07 -4.68
C LYS A 159 -24.45 7.43 -4.03
N THR A 160 -24.44 7.38 -2.71
CA THR A 160 -25.52 6.81 -1.89
C THR A 160 -25.49 7.43 -0.50
N LYS A 161 -26.54 7.24 0.29
CA LYS A 161 -26.59 7.75 1.66
C LYS A 161 -25.55 7.09 2.56
N LYS A 162 -25.41 5.76 2.47
CA LYS A 162 -24.57 4.95 3.36
C LYS A 162 -23.36 4.34 2.65
N ILE A 163 -22.18 4.54 3.23
CA ILE A 163 -20.91 3.96 2.77
C ILE A 163 -20.36 3.04 3.86
N TYR A 164 -19.94 1.84 3.47
CA TYR A 164 -19.31 0.86 4.36
C TYR A 164 -17.85 0.67 3.98
N LEU A 165 -16.94 0.94 4.92
CA LEU A 165 -15.50 0.85 4.76
C LEU A 165 -14.96 -0.36 5.51
N PHE A 166 -14.29 -1.25 4.78
CA PHE A 166 -13.74 -2.48 5.35
C PHE A 166 -12.22 -2.40 5.44
N GLY A 167 -11.70 -2.55 6.66
CA GLY A 167 -10.32 -2.91 6.94
C GLY A 167 -10.13 -4.42 7.09
N THR A 168 -8.91 -4.83 7.38
CA THR A 168 -8.46 -6.24 7.40
C THR A 168 -8.02 -6.72 8.80
N GLY A 169 -8.34 -5.98 9.85
CA GLY A 169 -7.89 -6.34 11.19
C GLY A 169 -8.68 -7.51 11.80
N PRO A 170 -8.28 -8.00 12.99
CA PRO A 170 -8.80 -9.23 13.58
C PRO A 170 -10.32 -9.21 13.84
N ASN A 171 -10.89 -8.06 14.20
CA ASN A 171 -12.33 -7.96 14.49
C ASN A 171 -13.19 -7.91 13.22
N PHE A 172 -12.61 -8.21 12.05
CA PHE A 172 -13.35 -8.38 10.81
C PHE A 172 -14.49 -9.42 10.95
N SER A 173 -14.35 -10.44 11.78
CA SER A 173 -15.41 -11.45 12.04
C SER A 173 -16.72 -10.87 12.60
N TYR A 174 -16.68 -9.70 13.26
CA TYR A 174 -17.91 -9.03 13.70
C TYR A 174 -18.69 -8.41 12.54
N SER A 175 -18.04 -8.17 11.40
CA SER A 175 -18.68 -7.64 10.20
C SER A 175 -19.71 -8.62 9.61
N GLU A 176 -19.62 -9.90 9.94
CA GLU A 176 -20.55 -10.92 9.46
C GLU A 176 -21.97 -10.76 10.01
N LYS A 177 -22.12 -10.02 11.11
CA LYS A 177 -23.39 -9.82 11.81
C LYS A 177 -24.26 -8.71 11.19
N TYR A 178 -23.83 -8.08 10.10
CA TYR A 178 -24.56 -6.97 9.45
C TYR A 178 -24.97 -7.28 8.02
N ASP A 179 -26.12 -6.73 7.64
CA ASP A 179 -26.48 -6.54 6.24
C ASP A 179 -25.93 -5.20 5.74
N TYR A 180 -25.23 -5.25 4.61
CA TYR A 180 -24.60 -4.10 3.93
C TYR A 180 -25.30 -3.73 2.63
N SER A 181 -26.40 -4.42 2.30
CA SER A 181 -27.11 -4.29 1.03
C SER A 181 -27.73 -2.90 0.78
N ASP A 182 -27.90 -2.10 1.84
CA ASP A 182 -28.49 -0.76 1.81
C ASP A 182 -27.49 0.38 1.51
N GLY A 183 -26.23 0.03 1.21
CA GLY A 183 -25.17 1.01 0.97
C GLY A 183 -24.11 0.57 -0.04
N CYS A 184 -23.08 1.41 -0.16
CA CYS A 184 -21.94 1.17 -1.03
C CYS A 184 -20.77 0.64 -0.21
N VAL A 185 -20.34 -0.59 -0.52
CA VAL A 185 -19.20 -1.23 0.14
C VAL A 185 -17.90 -0.89 -0.57
N ILE A 186 -16.91 -0.40 0.19
CA ILE A 186 -15.53 -0.16 -0.25
C ILE A 186 -14.60 -1.11 0.50
N ALA A 187 -14.11 -2.12 -0.22
CA ALA A 187 -13.13 -3.09 0.29
C ALA A 187 -11.70 -2.68 -0.08
N CYS A 188 -10.70 -3.22 0.61
CA CYS A 188 -9.31 -2.79 0.39
C CYS A 188 -8.25 -3.90 0.46
N ASN A 189 -7.11 -3.61 -0.18
CA ASN A 189 -5.85 -4.35 -0.03
C ASN A 189 -6.05 -5.87 -0.03
N SER A 190 -5.56 -6.54 1.02
CA SER A 190 -5.44 -7.98 1.11
C SER A 190 -6.76 -8.72 1.35
N MET A 191 -7.90 -8.00 1.48
CA MET A 191 -9.23 -8.64 1.42
C MET A 191 -9.44 -9.43 0.12
N VAL A 192 -8.70 -9.08 -0.93
CA VAL A 192 -8.73 -9.74 -2.23
C VAL A 192 -8.33 -11.22 -2.17
N ILE A 193 -7.70 -11.67 -1.10
CA ILE A 193 -7.27 -13.07 -0.93
C ILE A 193 -8.43 -13.93 -0.41
N ASN A 194 -9.42 -13.33 0.24
CA ASN A 194 -10.54 -14.05 0.84
C ASN A 194 -11.77 -13.98 -0.07
N ARG A 195 -11.97 -15.04 -0.85
CA ARG A 195 -13.08 -15.16 -1.81
C ARG A 195 -14.44 -15.05 -1.13
N ASP A 196 -14.65 -15.78 -0.04
CA ASP A 196 -15.94 -15.87 0.66
C ASP A 196 -16.38 -14.49 1.17
N VAL A 197 -15.42 -13.71 1.69
CA VAL A 197 -15.63 -12.32 2.08
C VAL A 197 -16.11 -11.47 0.90
N ILE A 198 -15.48 -11.60 -0.26
CA ILE A 198 -15.88 -10.80 -1.43
C ILE A 198 -17.24 -11.24 -1.99
N GLU A 199 -17.52 -12.54 -2.06
CA GLU A 199 -18.81 -13.07 -2.51
C GLU A 199 -19.97 -12.57 -1.65
N ARG A 200 -19.74 -12.50 -0.33
CA ARG A 200 -20.72 -11.96 0.62
C ARG A 200 -20.87 -10.44 0.51
N LEU A 201 -19.77 -9.71 0.60
CA LEU A 201 -19.80 -8.24 0.70
C LEU A 201 -20.14 -7.56 -0.63
N LYS A 202 -19.86 -8.22 -1.76
CA LYS A 202 -20.03 -7.70 -3.12
C LYS A 202 -19.60 -6.24 -3.26
N PRO A 203 -18.31 -5.91 -2.99
CA PRO A 203 -17.83 -4.54 -2.99
C PRO A 203 -18.18 -3.81 -4.27
N LYS A 204 -18.60 -2.55 -4.14
CA LYS A 204 -18.85 -1.67 -5.29
C LYS A 204 -17.60 -0.90 -5.69
N ILE A 205 -16.61 -0.82 -4.81
CA ILE A 205 -15.29 -0.23 -5.07
C ILE A 205 -14.24 -1.08 -4.36
N PHE A 206 -13.12 -1.32 -5.02
CA PHE A 206 -11.94 -1.91 -4.40
C PHE A 206 -10.80 -0.88 -4.39
N VAL A 207 -10.14 -0.68 -3.25
CA VAL A 207 -9.02 0.28 -3.14
C VAL A 207 -7.72 -0.45 -2.81
N ILE A 208 -6.65 -0.17 -3.53
CA ILE A 208 -5.30 -0.74 -3.30
C ILE A 208 -4.27 0.37 -3.47
N ALA A 209 -3.24 0.44 -2.65
CA ALA A 209 -2.27 1.55 -2.74
C ALA A 209 -0.83 1.24 -2.33
N ASP A 210 -0.59 0.11 -1.70
CA ASP A 210 0.75 -0.21 -1.21
C ASP A 210 1.72 -0.57 -2.36
N PRO A 211 2.86 0.14 -2.47
CA PRO A 211 3.83 -0.05 -3.54
C PRO A 211 4.55 -1.40 -3.47
N ILE A 212 4.78 -1.96 -2.28
CA ILE A 212 5.55 -3.20 -2.11
C ILE A 212 4.65 -4.44 -2.09
N PHE A 213 3.44 -4.32 -1.51
CA PHE A 213 2.52 -5.46 -1.38
C PHE A 213 1.69 -5.68 -2.65
N HIS A 214 1.49 -4.66 -3.50
CA HIS A 214 0.58 -4.76 -4.64
C HIS A 214 1.24 -4.50 -6.00
N ALA A 215 1.89 -3.33 -6.17
CA ALA A 215 2.49 -2.91 -7.45
C ALA A 215 3.95 -3.36 -7.62
N GLY A 216 4.55 -3.91 -6.56
CA GLY A 216 5.97 -4.27 -6.52
C GLY A 216 6.32 -5.53 -7.31
N PRO A 217 7.62 -5.80 -7.52
CA PRO A 217 8.13 -6.92 -8.31
C PRO A 217 8.19 -8.23 -7.53
N SER A 218 7.87 -8.25 -6.24
CA SER A 218 7.99 -9.45 -5.40
C SER A 218 7.01 -10.54 -5.82
N SER A 219 7.34 -11.79 -5.54
CA SER A 219 6.45 -12.95 -5.70
C SER A 219 5.18 -12.81 -4.84
N TYR A 220 5.27 -12.13 -3.69
CA TYR A 220 4.12 -11.73 -2.87
C TYR A 220 3.15 -10.86 -3.69
N ALA A 221 3.66 -9.77 -4.26
CA ALA A 221 2.85 -8.85 -5.06
C ALA A 221 2.32 -9.53 -6.33
N GLY A 222 3.06 -10.48 -6.90
CA GLY A 222 2.57 -11.36 -7.97
C GLY A 222 1.35 -12.17 -7.55
N LYS A 223 1.40 -12.83 -6.38
CA LYS A 223 0.26 -13.59 -5.84
C LYS A 223 -0.93 -12.66 -5.52
N PHE A 224 -0.67 -11.46 -4.98
CA PHE A 224 -1.70 -10.46 -4.77
C PHE A 224 -2.43 -10.09 -6.09
N ARG A 225 -1.68 -9.79 -7.16
CA ARG A 225 -2.27 -9.46 -8.47
C ARG A 225 -3.06 -10.62 -9.05
N GLN A 226 -2.61 -11.86 -8.86
CA GLN A 226 -3.38 -13.04 -9.28
C GLN A 226 -4.72 -13.11 -8.52
N SER A 227 -4.71 -12.95 -7.20
CA SER A 227 -5.95 -12.91 -6.42
C SER A 227 -6.86 -11.75 -6.85
N LEU A 228 -6.30 -10.58 -7.20
CA LEU A 228 -7.06 -9.46 -7.75
C LEU A 228 -7.76 -9.79 -9.06
N ILE A 229 -7.12 -10.55 -9.95
CA ILE A 229 -7.74 -11.03 -11.19
C ILE A 229 -8.88 -11.99 -10.87
N ASP A 230 -8.66 -12.95 -9.97
CA ASP A 230 -9.65 -13.97 -9.62
C ASP A 230 -10.92 -13.34 -9.01
N ILE A 231 -10.74 -12.37 -8.10
CA ILE A 231 -11.84 -11.63 -7.48
C ILE A 231 -12.52 -10.69 -8.47
N PHE A 232 -11.78 -10.05 -9.37
CA PHE A 232 -12.40 -9.21 -10.39
C PHE A 232 -13.31 -10.03 -11.32
N ASN A 233 -12.90 -11.24 -11.71
CA ASN A 233 -13.73 -12.13 -12.51
C ASN A 233 -15.03 -12.55 -11.79
N LEU A 234 -14.99 -12.62 -10.45
CA LEU A 234 -16.14 -12.93 -9.62
C LEU A 234 -17.07 -11.73 -9.41
N ASN A 235 -16.52 -10.55 -9.11
CA ASN A 235 -17.28 -9.33 -8.86
C ASN A 235 -16.57 -8.12 -9.50
N PRO A 236 -16.80 -7.87 -10.82
CA PRO A 236 -16.22 -6.74 -11.51
C PRO A 236 -16.68 -5.41 -10.90
N CYS A 237 -15.75 -4.63 -10.37
CA CYS A 237 -16.01 -3.32 -9.80
C CYS A 237 -14.84 -2.36 -10.06
N PRO A 238 -15.04 -1.04 -9.97
CA PRO A 238 -13.96 -0.06 -10.04
C PRO A 238 -12.84 -0.35 -9.03
N ILE A 239 -11.60 -0.36 -9.52
CA ILE A 239 -10.38 -0.58 -8.73
C ILE A 239 -9.62 0.72 -8.64
N VAL A 240 -9.67 1.36 -7.49
CA VAL A 240 -8.97 2.60 -7.21
C VAL A 240 -7.52 2.31 -6.86
N VAL A 241 -6.61 2.98 -7.58
CA VAL A 241 -5.15 2.82 -7.45
C VAL A 241 -4.46 4.17 -7.39
N PRO A 242 -3.23 4.26 -6.86
CA PRO A 242 -2.39 5.43 -7.02
C PRO A 242 -2.12 5.67 -8.51
N LEU A 243 -2.18 6.93 -8.97
CA LEU A 243 -1.81 7.27 -10.34
C LEU A 243 -0.38 6.83 -10.66
N ARG A 244 0.51 6.94 -9.67
CA ARG A 244 1.86 6.40 -9.67
C ARG A 244 1.91 4.94 -10.15
N ASP A 245 0.99 4.10 -9.73
CA ASP A 245 1.04 2.66 -9.95
C ASP A 245 0.31 2.23 -11.24
N TYR A 246 -0.44 3.16 -11.86
CA TYR A 246 -1.31 2.87 -13.00
C TYR A 246 -0.60 2.13 -14.14
N HIS A 247 0.60 2.57 -14.50
CA HIS A 247 1.40 1.98 -15.58
C HIS A 247 1.77 0.51 -15.35
N ILE A 248 1.93 0.08 -14.08
CA ILE A 248 2.17 -1.32 -13.73
C ILE A 248 0.89 -2.10 -13.97
N TYR A 249 -0.22 -1.66 -13.38
CA TYR A 249 -1.49 -2.38 -13.49
C TYR A 249 -1.99 -2.44 -14.94
N SER A 250 -1.89 -1.35 -15.70
CA SER A 250 -2.30 -1.30 -17.11
C SER A 250 -1.44 -2.17 -18.04
N THR A 251 -0.25 -2.58 -17.60
CA THR A 251 0.68 -3.41 -18.40
C THR A 251 0.57 -4.89 -18.04
N TYR A 252 0.38 -5.20 -16.76
CA TYR A 252 0.49 -6.57 -16.25
C TYR A 252 -0.84 -7.21 -15.84
N LEU A 253 -1.92 -6.43 -15.71
CA LEU A 253 -3.27 -6.99 -15.54
C LEU A 253 -3.92 -7.26 -16.91
N PRO A 254 -4.92 -8.15 -16.98
CA PRO A 254 -5.72 -8.37 -18.18
C PRO A 254 -6.35 -7.07 -18.72
N ASP A 255 -6.40 -6.92 -20.04
CA ASP A 255 -6.93 -5.72 -20.71
C ASP A 255 -8.35 -5.37 -20.26
N CYS A 256 -9.20 -6.38 -20.00
CA CYS A 256 -10.57 -6.18 -19.52
C CYS A 256 -10.67 -5.47 -18.16
N MET A 257 -9.60 -5.52 -17.34
CA MET A 257 -9.54 -4.84 -16.04
C MET A 257 -9.10 -3.38 -16.17
N VAL A 258 -8.36 -3.03 -17.24
CA VAL A 258 -7.77 -1.70 -17.40
C VAL A 258 -8.84 -0.61 -17.43
N ASP A 259 -10.01 -0.92 -17.99
CA ASP A 259 -11.16 -0.02 -18.03
C ASP A 259 -11.82 0.22 -16.66
N PHE A 260 -11.55 -0.64 -15.69
CA PHE A 260 -12.05 -0.53 -14.31
C PHE A 260 -11.04 0.14 -13.37
N LEU A 261 -9.80 0.35 -13.81
CA LEU A 261 -8.80 1.06 -13.02
C LEU A 261 -9.17 2.54 -12.91
N VAL A 262 -9.22 3.04 -11.68
CA VAL A 262 -9.41 4.44 -11.34
C VAL A 262 -8.12 4.98 -10.71
N PRO A 263 -7.17 5.48 -11.52
CA PRO A 263 -5.95 6.07 -10.99
C PRO A 263 -6.27 7.42 -10.34
N ILE A 264 -5.83 7.65 -9.11
CA ILE A 264 -6.00 8.92 -8.38
C ILE A 264 -4.65 9.53 -8.06
N PHE A 265 -4.51 10.83 -8.30
CA PHE A 265 -3.26 11.55 -8.05
C PHE A 265 -3.01 11.76 -6.55
N PHE A 266 -1.74 11.70 -6.16
CA PHE A 266 -1.28 12.05 -4.83
C PHE A 266 -0.70 13.45 -4.83
N LYS A 267 -1.26 14.31 -4.00
CA LYS A 267 -0.59 15.56 -3.65
C LYS A 267 0.29 15.35 -2.43
N ILE A 268 1.55 15.74 -2.58
CA ILE A 268 2.41 15.96 -1.41
C ILE A 268 1.96 17.33 -0.86
N PRO A 269 1.35 17.37 0.32
CA PRO A 269 0.83 18.62 0.86
C PRO A 269 1.97 19.62 1.09
N SER A 270 1.78 20.87 0.70
CA SER A 270 2.59 21.99 1.20
C SER A 270 2.18 22.35 2.64
N GLU A 271 2.97 23.20 3.31
CA GLU A 271 2.64 23.69 4.66
C GLU A 271 1.28 24.41 4.72
N ASP A 272 0.87 25.05 3.61
CA ASP A 272 -0.36 25.84 3.50
C ASP A 272 -1.59 25.05 2.99
N ASP A 273 -1.43 23.78 2.60
CA ASP A 273 -2.53 23.01 2.03
C ASP A 273 -3.59 22.62 3.07
N SER A 274 -4.87 22.64 2.66
CA SER A 274 -5.97 22.03 3.44
C SER A 274 -5.54 20.65 3.94
N PRO A 275 -5.82 20.30 5.21
CA PRO A 275 -5.29 19.08 5.78
C PRO A 275 -5.79 17.83 5.06
N PHE A 276 -6.91 17.87 4.34
CA PHE A 276 -7.43 16.78 3.50
C PHE A 276 -8.35 17.29 2.38
N TYR A 277 -8.47 16.49 1.31
CA TYR A 277 -9.46 16.69 0.24
C TYR A 277 -10.64 15.73 0.48
N PHE A 278 -11.83 16.28 0.78
CA PHE A 278 -13.02 15.50 1.16
C PHE A 278 -13.90 15.10 -0.02
N ASP A 279 -13.76 15.83 -1.13
CA ASP A 279 -14.57 15.66 -2.32
C ASP A 279 -13.63 15.43 -3.52
N ILE A 280 -13.50 14.16 -3.88
CA ILE A 280 -12.67 13.72 -4.99
C ILE A 280 -13.22 14.19 -6.33
N PHE A 281 -14.54 14.45 -6.43
CA PHE A 281 -15.14 14.95 -7.66
C PHE A 281 -14.76 16.42 -7.92
N LYS A 282 -14.31 17.14 -6.89
CA LYS A 282 -13.77 18.50 -7.00
C LYS A 282 -12.26 18.53 -7.13
N SER A 283 -11.56 17.80 -6.28
CA SER A 283 -10.09 17.83 -6.19
C SER A 283 -9.40 16.96 -7.24
N LEU A 284 -10.00 15.82 -7.62
CA LEU A 284 -9.41 14.78 -8.46
C LEU A 284 -8.08 14.20 -7.91
N GLU A 285 -7.78 14.48 -6.65
CA GLU A 285 -6.54 14.10 -5.97
C GLU A 285 -6.79 13.83 -4.49
N VAL A 286 -5.89 13.09 -3.87
CA VAL A 286 -5.90 12.85 -2.41
C VAL A 286 -4.59 13.29 -1.79
N LYS A 287 -4.64 13.62 -0.50
CA LYS A 287 -3.43 13.86 0.30
C LYS A 287 -2.72 12.54 0.53
N THR A 288 -1.40 12.56 0.33
CA THR A 288 -0.56 11.41 0.65
C THR A 288 -0.61 11.11 2.15
N THR A 289 -1.09 9.92 2.51
CA THR A 289 -1.01 9.36 3.86
C THR A 289 -0.54 7.92 3.80
N ASN A 290 -0.12 7.37 4.94
CA ASN A 290 0.51 6.06 4.94
C ASN A 290 -0.47 4.88 5.07
N ASN A 291 -1.75 5.12 5.41
CA ASN A 291 -2.75 4.07 5.60
C ASN A 291 -3.87 4.19 4.56
N ILE A 292 -4.33 3.05 4.02
CA ILE A 292 -5.38 2.99 3.00
C ILE A 292 -6.70 3.66 3.43
N LEU A 293 -7.03 3.58 4.73
CA LEU A 293 -8.23 4.18 5.29
C LEU A 293 -8.22 5.70 5.08
N THR A 294 -7.12 6.35 5.45
CA THR A 294 -6.95 7.80 5.33
C THR A 294 -6.54 8.24 3.92
N LEU A 295 -5.98 7.35 3.12
CA LEU A 295 -5.51 7.64 1.76
C LEU A 295 -6.64 7.60 0.73
N PHE A 296 -7.48 6.56 0.75
CA PHE A 296 -8.53 6.38 -0.25
C PHE A 296 -9.91 6.11 0.33
N GLN A 297 -10.06 5.22 1.31
CA GLN A 297 -11.39 4.83 1.76
C GLN A 297 -12.21 6.01 2.29
N LEU A 298 -11.62 6.82 3.17
CA LEU A 298 -12.28 7.99 3.74
C LEU A 298 -12.52 9.11 2.72
N PRO A 299 -11.53 9.56 1.91
CA PRO A 299 -11.79 10.52 0.84
C PRO A 299 -12.90 10.10 -0.12
N LEU A 300 -12.94 8.82 -0.51
CA LEU A 300 -14.00 8.28 -1.36
C LEU A 300 -15.34 8.28 -0.63
N ALA A 301 -15.39 7.81 0.62
CA ALA A 301 -16.62 7.75 1.39
C ALA A 301 -17.25 9.13 1.59
N THR A 302 -16.45 10.15 1.93
CA THR A 302 -16.96 11.51 2.11
C THR A 302 -17.41 12.16 0.81
N SER A 303 -16.88 11.70 -0.32
CA SER A 303 -17.31 12.14 -1.66
C SER A 303 -18.62 11.47 -2.09
N LEU A 304 -18.83 10.22 -1.69
CA LEU A 304 -19.91 9.36 -2.18
C LEU A 304 -21.15 9.37 -1.30
N GLY A 305 -21.02 9.60 0.01
CA GLY A 305 -22.16 9.52 0.92
C GLY A 305 -22.06 10.40 2.15
N GLU A 306 -23.09 10.29 2.99
CA GLU A 306 -23.30 11.13 4.17
C GLU A 306 -23.04 10.38 5.46
N GLU A 307 -23.39 9.09 5.49
CA GLU A 307 -23.24 8.19 6.63
C GLU A 307 -22.15 7.16 6.30
N ILE A 308 -21.06 7.17 7.08
CA ILE A 308 -19.86 6.37 6.82
C ILE A 308 -19.67 5.41 7.99
N TYR A 309 -19.67 4.12 7.69
CA TYR A 309 -19.53 3.04 8.67
C TYR A 309 -18.21 2.32 8.44
N ILE A 310 -17.38 2.25 9.48
CA ILE A 310 -16.04 1.67 9.41
C ILE A 310 -16.04 0.34 10.17
N THR A 311 -15.40 -0.68 9.62
CA THR A 311 -15.28 -2.02 10.23
C THR A 311 -13.90 -2.62 9.97
N GLY A 312 -13.39 -3.43 10.89
CA GLY A 312 -12.11 -4.14 10.74
C GLY A 312 -10.88 -3.22 10.77
N CYS A 313 -10.98 -2.06 11.43
CA CYS A 313 -9.88 -1.12 11.64
C CYS A 313 -9.43 -1.15 13.10
N ASP A 314 -8.74 -2.23 13.47
CA ASP A 314 -8.51 -2.57 14.88
C ASP A 314 -7.41 -1.80 15.58
N GLY A 315 -6.45 -1.23 14.84
CA GLY A 315 -5.31 -0.58 15.48
C GLY A 315 -4.33 -1.59 16.09
N ARG A 316 -3.56 -1.15 17.09
CA ARG A 316 -2.68 -2.02 17.88
C ARG A 316 -2.69 -1.60 19.36
N PRO A 317 -2.59 -2.55 20.30
CA PRO A 317 -2.35 -2.21 21.70
C PRO A 317 -0.92 -1.71 21.89
N ILE A 318 -0.76 -0.52 22.46
CA ILE A 318 0.55 0.17 22.60
C ILE A 318 1.60 -0.68 23.36
N LYS A 319 1.17 -1.63 24.19
CA LYS A 319 2.04 -2.50 25.00
C LYS A 319 2.58 -3.73 24.25
N ASN A 320 2.20 -3.98 23.00
CA ASN A 320 2.65 -5.14 22.22
C ASN A 320 3.29 -4.69 20.90
N ASP A 321 4.60 -4.92 20.74
CA ASP A 321 5.41 -4.38 19.64
C ASP A 321 5.81 -5.46 18.61
N SER A 322 5.12 -6.60 18.59
CA SER A 322 5.52 -7.78 17.81
C SER A 322 5.16 -7.71 16.32
N TYR A 323 4.23 -6.83 15.90
CA TYR A 323 3.86 -6.63 14.49
C TYR A 323 3.16 -5.28 14.26
N PHE A 324 3.21 -4.76 13.03
CA PHE A 324 2.73 -3.41 12.70
C PHE A 324 1.21 -3.25 12.78
N TRP A 325 0.49 -4.11 12.04
CA TRP A 325 -0.95 -4.30 12.13
C TRP A 325 -1.21 -5.79 12.25
N SER A 326 -1.96 -6.20 13.27
CA SER A 326 -2.49 -7.56 13.26
C SER A 326 -3.48 -7.65 12.09
N HIS A 327 -3.21 -8.54 11.15
CA HIS A 327 -4.15 -8.89 10.10
C HIS A 327 -4.86 -10.19 10.50
N ASN A 328 -6.13 -10.32 10.12
CA ASN A 328 -6.75 -11.64 10.19
C ASN A 328 -5.95 -12.61 9.27
N ARG A 329 -5.61 -13.79 9.77
CA ARG A 329 -4.77 -14.78 9.05
C ARG A 329 -5.36 -15.19 7.70
N GLU A 330 -6.68 -15.12 7.55
CA GLU A 330 -7.42 -15.45 6.33
C GLU A 330 -7.25 -14.39 5.22
N VAL A 331 -6.78 -13.19 5.56
CA VAL A 331 -6.62 -12.06 4.61
C VAL A 331 -5.15 -11.65 4.46
N GLN A 332 -4.20 -12.53 4.71
CA GLN A 332 -2.76 -12.29 4.53
C GLN A 332 -2.07 -13.41 3.72
N ILE A 333 -1.14 -13.06 2.82
CA ILE A 333 -0.36 -14.03 2.04
C ILE A 333 0.84 -14.53 2.87
N ASN A 334 0.56 -15.41 3.83
CA ASN A 334 1.54 -15.83 4.83
C ASN A 334 2.76 -16.57 4.23
N ASP A 335 2.56 -17.38 3.19
CA ASP A 335 3.59 -18.18 2.53
C ASP A 335 4.62 -17.36 1.71
N LYS A 336 4.39 -16.05 1.54
CA LYS A 336 5.25 -15.14 0.76
C LYS A 336 5.85 -14.00 1.58
N MET A 337 5.67 -14.01 2.90
CA MET A 337 6.18 -12.94 3.77
C MET A 337 7.72 -12.85 3.78
N GLN A 338 8.43 -13.98 3.69
CA GLN A 338 9.90 -13.97 3.59
C GLN A 338 10.36 -13.35 2.26
N ASP A 339 9.69 -13.70 1.16
CA ASP A 339 10.03 -13.19 -0.18
C ASP A 339 9.92 -11.66 -0.23
N ILE A 340 8.85 -11.07 0.34
CA ILE A 340 8.69 -9.62 0.36
C ILE A 340 9.69 -8.92 1.30
N GLN A 341 10.06 -9.54 2.43
CA GLN A 341 11.10 -9.00 3.32
C GLN A 341 12.47 -8.97 2.67
N ILE A 342 12.81 -10.00 1.89
CA ILE A 342 14.04 -10.02 1.07
C ILE A 342 13.96 -8.95 -0.03
N ALA A 343 12.81 -8.85 -0.72
CA ALA A 343 12.64 -7.93 -1.82
C ALA A 343 12.69 -6.45 -1.41
N HIS A 344 12.29 -6.10 -0.17
CA HIS A 344 12.12 -4.73 0.29
C HIS A 344 12.68 -4.52 1.71
N LYS A 345 13.93 -4.94 1.95
CA LYS A 345 14.55 -4.90 3.29
C LYS A 345 14.46 -3.52 3.96
N GLY A 346 14.70 -2.44 3.22
CA GLY A 346 14.63 -1.07 3.75
C GLY A 346 13.23 -0.65 4.21
N PHE A 347 12.17 -1.31 3.74
CA PHE A 347 10.80 -1.08 4.21
C PHE A 347 10.54 -1.68 5.59
N PHE A 348 11.15 -2.82 5.92
CA PHE A 348 10.89 -3.50 7.20
C PHE A 348 11.74 -2.97 8.36
N ASP A 349 12.60 -1.97 8.11
CA ASP A 349 13.43 -1.27 9.09
C ASP A 349 12.78 0.06 9.54
N ILE A 350 11.53 0.02 10.04
CA ILE A 350 10.74 1.21 10.43
C ILE A 350 10.48 1.23 11.94
N LYS A 351 10.50 2.45 12.53
CA LYS A 351 9.99 2.72 13.88
C LYS A 351 8.46 2.74 13.91
N TYR A 352 7.83 1.64 14.34
CA TYR A 352 6.38 1.45 14.27
C TYR A 352 5.56 2.46 15.10
N ASN A 353 6.10 2.95 16.22
CA ASN A 353 5.43 3.95 17.07
C ASN A 353 5.20 5.29 16.36
N ASP A 354 6.20 5.80 15.64
CA ASP A 354 6.10 7.08 14.93
C ASP A 354 5.05 7.03 13.82
N TYR A 355 5.00 5.90 13.12
CA TYR A 355 3.97 5.65 12.12
C TYR A 355 2.57 5.64 12.75
N TYR A 356 2.37 4.88 13.83
CA TYR A 356 1.05 4.72 14.45
C TYR A 356 0.50 6.06 14.96
N ASN A 357 1.36 6.84 15.62
CA ASN A 357 1.01 8.17 16.11
C ASN A 357 0.63 9.12 14.96
N ARG A 358 1.37 9.08 13.85
CA ARG A 358 1.03 9.86 12.65
C ARG A 358 -0.32 9.44 12.06
N HIS A 359 -0.60 8.14 12.02
CA HIS A 359 -1.88 7.63 11.55
C HIS A 359 -3.05 8.11 12.42
N ILE A 360 -2.93 8.02 13.75
CA ILE A 360 -3.95 8.56 14.67
C ILE A 360 -4.15 10.05 14.45
N GLY A 361 -3.06 10.81 14.30
CA GLY A 361 -3.12 12.25 14.03
C GLY A 361 -3.89 12.57 12.75
N PHE A 362 -3.54 11.91 11.65
CA PHE A 362 -4.24 12.07 10.37
C PHE A 362 -5.71 11.67 10.43
N LEU A 363 -6.02 10.53 11.06
CA LEU A 363 -7.39 10.07 11.18
C LEU A 363 -8.24 11.02 12.02
N SER A 364 -7.71 11.51 13.14
CA SER A 364 -8.37 12.50 14.00
C SER A 364 -8.71 13.77 13.22
N GLN A 365 -7.72 14.30 12.49
CA GLN A 365 -7.89 15.51 11.67
C GLN A 365 -8.94 15.29 10.56
N PHE A 366 -8.87 14.14 9.86
CA PHE A 366 -9.82 13.82 8.79
C PHE A 366 -11.24 13.73 9.34
N ILE A 367 -11.47 12.92 10.38
CA ILE A 367 -12.79 12.68 10.95
C ILE A 367 -13.41 13.98 11.47
N ASN A 368 -12.66 14.77 12.25
CA ASN A 368 -13.15 16.05 12.78
C ASN A 368 -13.56 17.01 11.67
N LEU A 369 -12.82 17.02 10.56
CA LEU A 369 -13.14 17.88 9.43
C LEU A 369 -14.31 17.33 8.60
N ALA A 370 -14.47 16.01 8.46
CA ALA A 370 -15.64 15.40 7.84
C ALA A 370 -16.92 15.76 8.62
N GLU A 371 -16.89 15.66 9.94
CA GLU A 371 -18.04 15.97 10.81
C GLU A 371 -18.40 17.46 10.78
N LYS A 372 -17.41 18.35 10.77
CA LYS A 372 -17.62 19.78 10.52
C LYS A 372 -18.28 20.06 9.17
N ASN A 373 -18.16 19.15 8.21
CA ASN A 373 -18.80 19.20 6.90
C ASN A 373 -20.05 18.29 6.82
N ASN A 374 -20.74 18.10 7.94
CA ASN A 374 -22.01 17.38 8.07
C ASN A 374 -21.97 15.89 7.67
N LYS A 375 -20.79 15.26 7.64
CA LYS A 375 -20.68 13.80 7.50
C LYS A 375 -20.86 13.13 8.85
N LYS A 376 -21.52 11.98 8.87
CA LYS A 376 -21.67 11.15 10.07
C LYS A 376 -20.75 9.96 9.95
N ILE A 377 -19.90 9.76 10.96
CA ILE A 377 -18.92 8.67 10.98
C ILE A 377 -19.23 7.75 12.16
N TYR A 378 -19.33 6.47 11.86
CA TYR A 378 -19.63 5.40 12.80
C TYR A 378 -18.58 4.30 12.69
N ASN A 379 -18.26 3.68 13.82
CA ASN A 379 -17.41 2.51 13.88
C ASN A 379 -18.26 1.31 14.31
N LEU A 380 -18.21 0.23 13.55
CA LEU A 380 -18.99 -0.98 13.80
C LEU A 380 -18.25 -1.92 14.74
N THR A 381 -16.93 -2.05 14.59
CA THR A 381 -16.13 -3.04 15.34
C THR A 381 -15.35 -2.38 16.46
N PRO A 382 -14.97 -3.13 17.52
CA PRO A 382 -13.99 -2.66 18.47
C PRO A 382 -12.69 -2.21 17.77
N SER A 383 -11.95 -1.30 18.39
CA SER A 383 -10.71 -0.76 17.85
C SER A 383 -9.84 -0.21 18.98
N TYR A 384 -8.52 -0.23 18.83
CA TYR A 384 -7.54 0.50 19.65
C TYR A 384 -7.27 1.92 19.11
N ILE A 385 -7.89 2.29 18.00
CA ILE A 385 -7.73 3.59 17.37
C ILE A 385 -8.70 4.57 18.03
N GLN A 386 -8.18 5.44 18.92
CA GLN A 386 -9.02 6.34 19.75
C GLN A 386 -10.09 7.12 18.96
N PRO A 387 -9.81 7.71 17.78
CA PRO A 387 -10.85 8.37 16.98
C PRO A 387 -12.02 7.47 16.55
N LEU A 388 -11.80 6.17 16.40
CA LEU A 388 -12.84 5.19 16.05
C LEU A 388 -13.57 4.67 17.28
N GLN A 389 -12.86 4.48 18.41
CA GLN A 389 -13.46 4.08 19.68
C GLN A 389 -14.59 5.02 20.10
N ASN A 390 -14.36 6.34 19.97
CA ASN A 390 -15.33 7.37 20.34
C ASN A 390 -16.60 7.35 19.48
N ARG A 391 -16.66 6.51 18.43
CA ARG A 391 -17.73 6.44 17.43
C ARG A 391 -18.32 5.04 17.29
N ILE A 392 -18.02 4.14 18.24
CA ILE A 392 -18.60 2.79 18.24
C ILE A 392 -20.11 2.90 18.38
N ILE A 393 -20.85 2.27 17.47
CA ILE A 393 -22.32 2.18 17.58
C ILE A 393 -22.72 0.87 18.26
N ASN A 394 -23.59 1.00 19.25
CA ASN A 394 -23.93 -0.04 20.23
C ASN A 394 -24.63 -1.30 19.66
N ASN A 395 -25.04 -1.34 18.39
CA ASN A 395 -25.96 -2.39 17.91
C ASN A 395 -25.37 -3.82 17.89
N ILE A 396 -24.05 -4.03 17.80
CA ILE A 396 -23.47 -5.39 17.94
C ILE A 396 -23.24 -5.76 19.39
N ILE A 397 -22.62 -4.85 20.14
CA ILE A 397 -22.17 -5.11 21.51
C ILE A 397 -23.40 -5.23 22.43
N VAL A 398 -24.49 -4.52 22.13
CA VAL A 398 -25.74 -4.60 22.89
C VAL A 398 -26.49 -5.92 22.64
N ASN A 399 -26.44 -6.50 21.44
CA ASN A 399 -27.08 -7.80 21.20
C ASN A 399 -26.33 -8.94 21.89
N ASP A 400 -24.99 -8.89 21.94
CA ASP A 400 -24.21 -9.84 22.77
C ASP A 400 -24.37 -9.58 24.28
N ARG A 401 -24.55 -8.31 24.71
CA ARG A 401 -24.85 -7.98 26.12
C ARG A 401 -26.26 -8.38 26.53
N ALA A 402 -27.23 -8.35 25.63
CA ALA A 402 -28.60 -8.83 25.89
C ALA A 402 -28.66 -10.37 26.00
N SER A 403 -27.68 -11.09 25.42
CA SER A 403 -27.51 -12.53 25.57
C SER A 403 -26.46 -12.95 26.61
N LYS A 404 -25.65 -12.03 27.14
CA LYS A 404 -24.78 -12.32 28.30
C LYS A 404 -25.67 -12.46 29.53
N LYS A 405 -25.96 -13.71 29.90
CA LYS A 405 -26.32 -14.06 31.28
C LYS A 405 -25.38 -13.30 32.22
N GLU A 406 -25.92 -12.65 33.24
CA GLU A 406 -25.10 -12.27 34.40
C GLU A 406 -24.47 -13.57 34.92
N TYR A 407 -23.14 -13.65 34.82
CA TYR A 407 -22.39 -14.75 35.40
C TYR A 407 -21.86 -14.26 36.74
N ASP A 408 -22.24 -14.95 37.81
CA ASP A 408 -21.60 -14.75 39.11
C ASP A 408 -20.16 -15.25 39.02
N LEU A 409 -19.20 -14.33 39.10
CA LEU A 409 -17.79 -14.67 39.14
C LEU A 409 -17.35 -14.86 40.60
N SER A 410 -17.03 -16.09 40.97
CA SER A 410 -16.48 -16.42 42.29
C SER A 410 -14.95 -16.55 42.21
N ILE A 411 -14.23 -15.71 42.94
CA ILE A 411 -12.78 -15.82 43.10
C ILE A 411 -12.49 -16.70 44.33
N ILE A 412 -11.95 -17.90 44.11
CA ILE A 412 -11.53 -18.79 45.20
C ILE A 412 -10.04 -18.59 45.44
N ILE A 413 -9.69 -17.98 46.58
CA ILE A 413 -8.30 -17.81 47.03
C ILE A 413 -8.13 -18.40 48.43
N PRO A 414 -7.06 -19.18 48.69
CA PRO A 414 -6.71 -19.60 50.04
C PRO A 414 -6.51 -18.38 50.95
N VAL A 415 -7.09 -18.40 52.16
CA VAL A 415 -7.09 -17.27 53.11
C VAL A 415 -5.72 -16.64 53.32
N TYR A 416 -4.66 -17.45 53.39
CA TYR A 416 -3.29 -16.98 53.61
C TYR A 416 -2.70 -16.18 52.44
N ASN A 417 -3.28 -16.28 51.25
CA ASN A 417 -2.88 -15.57 50.04
C ASN A 417 -3.76 -14.34 49.74
N ALA A 418 -4.92 -14.20 50.40
CA ALA A 418 -5.91 -13.19 50.07
C ALA A 418 -5.34 -11.76 50.21
N GLU A 419 -4.77 -11.43 51.37
CA GLU A 419 -4.24 -10.09 51.65
C GLU A 419 -3.18 -9.64 50.63
N LYS A 420 -2.35 -10.57 50.15
CA LYS A 420 -1.24 -10.26 49.24
C LYS A 420 -1.65 -10.21 47.76
N PHE A 421 -2.68 -10.94 47.37
CA PHE A 421 -2.95 -11.22 45.95
C PHE A 421 -4.37 -10.89 45.49
N ILE A 422 -5.30 -10.56 46.38
CA ILE A 422 -6.70 -10.31 45.99
C ILE A 422 -6.82 -9.11 45.04
N GLU A 423 -6.15 -7.99 45.33
CA GLU A 423 -6.16 -6.82 44.45
C GLU A 423 -5.51 -7.12 43.09
N LYS A 424 -4.43 -7.89 43.06
CA LYS A 424 -3.78 -8.30 41.80
C LYS A 424 -4.65 -9.24 40.99
N CYS A 425 -5.40 -10.13 41.65
CA CYS A 425 -6.34 -11.03 40.99
C CYS A 425 -7.54 -10.27 40.45
N ILE A 426 -8.14 -9.36 41.24
CA ILE A 426 -9.22 -8.48 40.79
C ILE A 426 -8.74 -7.64 39.61
N ALA A 427 -7.60 -6.97 39.74
CA ALA A 427 -7.04 -6.17 38.65
C ALA A 427 -6.69 -7.01 37.42
N SER A 428 -6.21 -8.24 37.59
CA SER A 428 -5.98 -9.16 36.47
C SER A 428 -7.29 -9.49 35.76
N ILE A 429 -8.33 -9.85 36.52
CA ILE A 429 -9.65 -10.18 35.99
C ILE A 429 -10.29 -8.97 35.33
N GLU A 430 -10.27 -7.79 35.94
CA GLU A 430 -10.78 -6.56 35.35
C GLU A 430 -10.05 -6.24 34.06
N ASN A 431 -8.71 -6.32 34.04
CA ASN A 431 -7.93 -6.14 32.83
C ASN A 431 -8.28 -7.19 31.76
N THR A 432 -8.56 -8.44 32.14
CA THR A 432 -9.01 -9.50 31.22
C THR A 432 -10.45 -9.28 30.75
N CYS A 433 -11.38 -8.83 31.60
CA CYS A 433 -12.78 -8.57 31.26
C CYS A 433 -12.97 -7.29 30.43
N TYR A 434 -12.06 -6.31 30.54
CA TYR A 434 -11.92 -5.20 29.58
C TYR A 434 -11.18 -5.62 28.30
N LEU A 435 -10.61 -6.82 28.27
CA LEU A 435 -9.88 -7.43 27.15
C LEU A 435 -10.55 -8.72 26.62
N ASP A 436 -11.85 -8.91 26.86
CA ASP A 436 -12.63 -9.98 26.23
C ASP A 436 -12.83 -9.66 24.74
N TYR A 437 -11.76 -9.87 23.97
CA TYR A 437 -11.73 -9.93 22.51
C TYR A 437 -11.01 -11.23 22.13
N GLU A 438 -11.71 -12.36 22.31
CA GLU A 438 -11.48 -13.55 21.48
C GLU A 438 -12.34 -13.48 20.22
#